data_AF-A0A1E4HU38-F1
#
_entry.id   AF-A0A1E4HU38-F1
#
_cell.length_a   1.000
_cell.length_b   1.000
_cell.length_c   1.000
_cell.angle_alpha   90.00
_cell.angle_beta   90.00
_cell.angle_gamma   90.00
#
_symmetry.space_group_name_H-M   'P 1'
#
loop_
_entity.id
_entity.type
_entity.pdbx_description
1 polymer ?
#
loop_
_entity_poly.entity_id
_entity_poly.type
_entity_poly.pdbx_seq_one_letter_code
_entity_poly.pdbx_strand_id
1 'polypeptide(L)' 'MSLSEPALALFRDHIARHGNIRVDDSNRETFRELARAGLMRAANSFTHGSEAVYRVTKLGFERRAELLGGLKEAV' A
#
# COMPACT_ATOMS: atom_id res chain seq x y z
N MET A 1 11.45 2.82 -11.08
CA MET A 1 10.11 2.20 -10.98
C MET A 1 9.18 3.23 -10.37
N SER A 2 8.31 3.81 -11.19
CA SER A 2 7.29 4.76 -10.74
C SER A 2 6.08 3.97 -10.26
N LEU A 3 5.48 4.36 -9.12
CA LEU A 3 4.23 3.77 -8.64
C LEU A 3 3.08 4.28 -9.48
N SER A 4 2.11 3.41 -9.75
CA SER A 4 0.87 3.78 -10.41
C SER A 4 0.02 4.68 -9.50
N GLU A 5 -0.72 5.61 -10.07
CA GLU A 5 -1.69 6.45 -9.34
C GLU A 5 -2.65 5.64 -8.43
N PRO A 6 -3.25 4.52 -8.86
CA PRO A 6 -4.07 3.69 -7.97
C PRO A 6 -3.29 3.11 -6.78
N ALA A 7 -2.00 2.82 -6.92
CA ALA A 7 -1.17 2.33 -5.83
C ALA A 7 -0.90 3.41 -4.78
N LEU A 8 -0.64 4.63 -5.22
CA LEU A 8 -0.54 5.78 -4.32
C LEU A 8 -1.87 6.05 -3.60
N ALA A 9 -2.98 6.07 -4.34
CA ALA A 9 -4.31 6.28 -3.75
C ALA A 9 -4.63 5.22 -2.67
N LEU A 10 -4.37 3.95 -2.98
CA LEU A 10 -4.59 2.84 -2.05
C LEU A 10 -3.65 2.89 -0.85
N PHE A 11 -2.39 3.28 -1.04
CA PHE A 11 -1.45 3.49 0.07
C PHE A 11 -1.95 4.59 1.03
N ARG A 12 -2.48 5.70 0.49
CA ARG A 12 -3.04 6.79 1.31
C ARG A 12 -4.27 6.36 2.09
N ASP A 13 -5.21 5.67 1.44
CA ASP A 13 -6.39 5.12 2.10
C ASP A 13 -5.98 4.12 3.19
N HIS A 14 -4.94 3.31 2.95
CA HIS A 14 -4.43 2.35 3.93
C HIS A 14 -3.87 3.04 5.17
N ILE A 15 -3.11 4.13 5.00
CA ILE A 15 -2.60 4.93 6.12
C ILE A 15 -3.77 5.60 6.87
N ALA A 16 -4.73 6.20 6.16
CA ALA A 16 -5.88 6.86 6.77
C ALA A 16 -6.75 5.90 7.59
N ARG A 17 -6.88 4.65 7.14
CA ARG A 17 -7.65 3.59 7.81
C ARG A 17 -6.82 2.73 8.76
N HIS A 18 -5.57 3.11 9.06
CA HIS A 18 -4.67 2.35 9.94
C HIS A 18 -4.50 0.87 9.53
N GLY A 19 -4.52 0.59 8.23
CA GLY A 19 -4.41 -0.74 7.65
C GLY A 19 -5.68 -1.58 7.68
N ASN A 20 -6.82 -0.98 8.04
CA ASN A 20 -8.14 -1.61 7.96
C ASN A 20 -8.73 -1.53 6.54
N ILE A 21 -8.01 -2.13 5.58
CA ILE A 21 -8.48 -2.32 4.20
C ILE A 21 -8.54 -3.82 3.93
N ARG A 22 -9.69 -4.25 3.43
CA ARG A 22 -9.87 -5.63 2.98
C ARG A 22 -9.13 -5.84 1.67
N VAL A 23 -8.27 -6.84 1.64
CA VAL A 23 -7.62 -7.28 0.40
C VAL A 23 -8.59 -8.16 -0.39
N ASP A 24 -8.86 -7.80 -1.64
CA ASP A 24 -9.66 -8.57 -2.59
C ASP A 24 -8.96 -8.59 -3.96
N ASP A 25 -9.50 -9.35 -4.92
CA ASP A 25 -8.89 -9.47 -6.26
C ASP A 25 -8.73 -8.11 -6.97
N SER A 26 -9.64 -7.16 -6.70
CA SER A 26 -9.65 -5.82 -7.29
C SER A 26 -8.48 -4.94 -6.83
N ASN A 27 -7.91 -5.21 -5.66
CA ASN A 27 -6.85 -4.38 -5.06
C ASN A 27 -5.56 -5.15 -4.75
N ARG A 28 -5.58 -6.48 -4.93
CA ARG A 28 -4.42 -7.35 -4.69
C ARG A 28 -3.24 -7.00 -5.59
N GLU A 29 -3.47 -6.70 -6.86
CA GLU A 29 -2.39 -6.30 -7.77
C GLU A 29 -1.73 -4.98 -7.35
N THR A 30 -2.54 -4.02 -6.90
CA THR A 30 -2.09 -2.74 -6.37
C THR A 30 -1.26 -2.91 -5.09
N PHE A 31 -1.69 -3.77 -4.17
CA PHE A 31 -0.91 -4.12 -2.99
C PHE A 31 0.39 -4.85 -3.33
N ARG A 32 0.39 -5.71 -4.35
CA ARG A 32 1.61 -6.35 -4.87
C ARG A 32 2.57 -5.34 -5.46
N GLU A 33 2.10 -4.31 -6.16
CA GLU A 33 2.93 -3.21 -6.65
C GLU A 33 3.61 -2.46 -5.49
N LEU A 34 2.83 -2.08 -4.46
CA LEU A 34 3.36 -1.45 -3.25
C LEU A 34 4.38 -2.35 -2.52
N ALA A 35 4.16 -3.66 -2.55
CA ALA A 35 5.09 -4.63 -1.97
C ALA A 35 6.38 -4.76 -2.78
N ARG A 36 6.29 -4.76 -4.12
CA ARG A 36 7.47 -4.73 -5.01
C ARG A 36 8.29 -3.45 -4.84
N ALA A 37 7.62 -2.33 -4.56
CA ALA A 37 8.28 -1.06 -4.24
C ALA A 37 8.86 -1.02 -2.81
N GLY A 38 8.68 -2.08 -2.02
CA GLY A 38 9.18 -2.17 -0.64
C GLY A 38 8.43 -1.31 0.37
N LEU A 39 7.31 -0.69 -0.01
CA LEU A 39 6.49 0.16 0.86
C LEU A 39 5.56 -0.66 1.75
N MET A 40 5.16 -1.84 1.28
CA MET A 40 4.30 -2.77 1.99
C MET A 40 4.87 -4.18 1.96
N ARG A 41 4.38 -5.03 2.86
CA ARG A 41 4.70 -6.45 2.87
C ARG A 41 3.43 -7.26 3.08
N ALA A 42 3.22 -8.26 2.23
CA ALA A 42 2.19 -9.25 2.44
C ALA A 42 2.50 -10.02 3.73
N ALA A 43 1.50 -10.13 4.59
CA ALA A 43 1.51 -10.93 5.79
C ALA A 43 0.42 -12.00 5.69
N ASN A 44 0.69 -13.15 6.29
CA ASN A 44 -0.27 -14.24 6.36
C ASN A 44 -1.23 -13.96 7.51
N SER A 45 -2.53 -14.07 7.24
CA SER A 45 -3.54 -14.10 8.30
C SER A 45 -3.99 -15.54 8.50
N PHE A 46 -4.11 -15.95 9.76
CA PHE A 46 -4.52 -17.32 10.16
C PHE A 46 -5.83 -17.78 9.49
N THR A 47 -6.69 -16.85 9.06
CA THR A 47 -8.04 -17.13 8.54
C THR A 47 -8.21 -16.96 7.03
N HIS A 48 -7.28 -16.33 6.31
CA HIS A 48 -7.48 -15.97 4.89
C HIS A 48 -6.28 -16.28 3.97
N GLY A 49 -5.25 -16.98 4.47
CA GLY A 49 -4.11 -17.44 3.69
C GLY A 49 -2.99 -16.40 3.50
N SER A 50 -2.04 -16.74 2.62
CA SER A 50 -0.95 -15.84 2.24
C SER A 50 -1.49 -14.70 1.39
N GLU A 51 -1.12 -13.46 1.70
CA GLU A 51 -1.66 -12.21 1.11
C GLU A 51 -3.03 -11.74 1.66
N ALA A 52 -3.45 -12.28 2.81
CA ALA A 52 -4.68 -11.82 3.48
C ALA A 52 -4.60 -10.38 4.03
N VAL A 53 -3.40 -9.92 4.36
CA VAL A 53 -3.16 -8.59 4.92
C VAL A 53 -1.85 -8.02 4.40
N TYR A 54 -1.83 -6.72 4.12
CA TYR A 54 -0.61 -5.99 3.82
C TYR A 54 -0.28 -5.06 4.98
N ARG A 55 0.99 -5.04 5.38
CA ARG A 55 1.49 -4.14 6.42
C ARG A 55 2.49 -3.18 5.83
N VAL A 56 2.40 -1.93 6.25
CA VAL A 56 3.37 -0.88 5.89
C VAL A 56 4.74 -1.27 6.46
N THR A 57 5.76 -1.24 5.62
CA THR A 57 7.15 -1.48 6.05
C THR A 57 7.71 -0.22 6.69
N LYS A 58 8.87 -0.33 7.34
CA LYS A 58 9.60 0.84 7.85
C LYS A 58 9.84 1.87 6.73
N LEU A 59 10.27 1.41 5.56
CA LEU A 59 10.47 2.25 4.38
C LEU A 59 9.18 2.95 3.93
N GLY A 60 8.07 2.22 3.86
CA GLY A 60 6.77 2.81 3.53
C GLY A 60 6.35 3.88 4.54
N PHE A 61 6.60 3.64 5.82
CA PHE A 61 6.31 4.58 6.88
C PHE A 61 7.19 5.84 6.80
N GLU A 62 8.49 5.71 6.56
CA GLU A 62 9.41 6.85 6.40
C GLU A 62 9.08 7.69 5.17
N ARG A 63 8.76 7.03 4.05
CA ARG A 63 8.40 7.69 2.79
C ARG A 63 6.96 8.19 2.75
N ARG A 64 6.13 7.88 3.75
CA ARG A 64 4.70 8.25 3.73
C ARG A 64 4.50 9.76 3.62
N ALA A 65 5.36 10.56 4.26
CA ALA A 65 5.26 12.02 4.22
C ALA A 65 5.47 12.55 2.79
N GLU A 66 6.43 11.98 2.06
CA GLU A 66 6.68 12.32 0.66
C GLU A 66 5.55 11.82 -0.26
N LEU A 67 5.06 10.60 -0.04
CA LEU A 67 4.00 9.99 -0.86
C LEU A 67 2.61 10.63 -0.61
N LEU A 68 2.38 11.17 0.60
CA LEU A 68 1.20 11.95 0.96
C LEU A 68 1.34 13.41 0.51
N GLY A 69 2.54 13.98 0.57
CA GLY A 69 2.84 15.36 0.16
C GLY A 69 2.95 15.55 -1.36
N GLY A 70 3.35 14.52 -2.11
CA GLY A 70 3.55 14.56 -3.56
C GLY A 70 2.28 14.61 -4.42
N LEU A 71 1.10 14.85 -3.83
CA LEU A 71 -0.13 15.18 -4.59
C LEU A 71 -0.25 16.69 -4.92
N LYS A 72 0.83 17.44 -4.73
CA LYS A 72 1.21 18.54 -5.63
C LYS A 72 2.43 17.96 -6.34
N GLU A 73 2.35 17.47 -7.56
CA GLU A 73 2.38 18.25 -8.79
C GLU A 73 2.00 17.27 -9.90
N ALA A 74 0.85 17.47 -10.53
CA ALA A 74 0.60 17.06 -11.90
C ALA A 74 -0.21 18.22 -12.50
N VAL A 75 0.53 19.26 -12.89
CA VAL A 75 0.03 20.43 -13.61
C VAL A 75 0.20 20.20 -15.10
#